data_AF-A0A2S8BD59-F1
#
_entry.id   AF-A0A2S8BD59-F1
#
_cell.length_a   1.000
_cell.length_b   1.000
_cell.length_c   1.000
_cell.angle_alpha   90.00
_cell.angle_beta   90.00
_cell.angle_gamma   90.00
#
_symmetry.space_group_name_H-M   'P 1'
#
loop_
_entity.id
_entity.type
_entity.pdbx_description
1 polymer ?
#
loop_
_entity_poly.entity_id
_entity_poly.type
_entity_poly.pdbx_seq_one_letter_code
_entity_poly.pdbx_strand_id
1 'polypeptide(L)'
;MHLVGHDWGAAVAWGVAARHPKRLATVTPLSVPHPGAFTRALVTSRQGLASWYMLFFQLPWLPERLFLGAGGRAARLSRVCRPAARPVTPPSVTRGP
;
A
#
# COMPACT_ATOMS: atom_id res chain seq x y z
N MET A 1 -3.93 -4.89 24.39
CA MET A 1 -4.40 -4.05 23.26
C MET A 1 -4.53 -4.91 22.01
N HIS A 2 -5.39 -4.53 21.07
CA HIS A 2 -5.56 -5.20 19.78
C HIS A 2 -4.88 -4.35 18.69
N LEU A 3 -4.04 -4.97 17.86
CA LEU A 3 -3.29 -4.26 16.83
C LEU A 3 -3.79 -4.64 15.44
N VAL A 4 -4.36 -3.67 14.72
CA VAL A 4 -4.82 -3.86 13.34
C VAL A 4 -3.85 -3.14 12.41
N GLY A 5 -3.35 -3.85 11.40
CA GLY A 5 -2.46 -3.29 10.38
C GLY A 5 -3.04 -3.52 9.00
N HIS A 6 -3.04 -2.49 8.16
CA HIS A 6 -3.44 -2.58 6.76
C HIS A 6 -2.24 -2.32 5.86
N ASP A 7 -2.11 -3.12 4.80
CA ASP A 7 -1.06 -2.95 3.78
C ASP A 7 0.35 -2.92 4.42
N TRP A 8 1.21 -1.93 4.14
CA TRP A 8 2.49 -1.79 4.85
C TRP A 8 2.36 -1.75 6.39
N GLY A 9 1.25 -1.24 6.91
CA GLY A 9 0.94 -1.29 8.35
C GLY A 9 0.77 -2.73 8.87
N ALA A 10 0.31 -3.67 8.03
CA ALA A 10 0.25 -5.08 8.37
C ALA A 10 1.65 -5.71 8.49
N ALA A 11 2.59 -5.33 7.62
CA ALA A 11 3.99 -5.78 7.73
C ALA A 11 4.64 -5.31 9.05
N VAL A 12 4.38 -4.06 9.45
CA VAL A 12 4.82 -3.53 10.76
C VAL A 12 4.14 -4.29 11.90
N ALA A 13 2.83 -4.55 11.81
CA ALA A 13 2.08 -5.27 12.84
C ALA A 13 2.64 -6.68 13.07
N TRP A 14 3.00 -7.41 12.02
CA TRP A 14 3.72 -8.69 12.13
C TRP A 14 5.05 -8.55 12.88
N GLY A 15 5.84 -7.52 12.55
CA GLY A 15 7.11 -7.25 13.22
C GLY A 15 6.96 -6.87 14.71
N VAL A 16 5.86 -6.21 15.09
CA VAL A 16 5.54 -5.91 16.50
C VAL A 16 5.10 -7.18 17.23
N ALA A 17 4.23 -7.99 16.62
CA ALA A 17 3.79 -9.26 17.19
C ALA A 17 4.95 -10.22 17.45
N ALA A 18 5.93 -10.28 16.54
CA ALA A 18 7.12 -11.10 16.70
C ALA A 18 8.06 -10.63 17.83
N ARG A 19 8.25 -9.31 18.00
CA ARG A 19 9.20 -8.76 18.97
C ARG A 19 8.61 -8.50 20.35
N HIS A 20 7.31 -8.23 20.43
CA HIS A 20 6.62 -7.84 21.67
C HIS A 20 5.30 -8.57 21.88
N PRO A 21 5.27 -9.92 21.83
CA PRO A 21 4.04 -10.69 21.88
C PRO A 21 3.24 -10.44 23.17
N LYS A 22 3.93 -10.22 24.31
CA LYS A 22 3.31 -9.96 25.61
C LYS A 22 2.53 -8.65 25.70
N ARG A 23 2.72 -7.71 24.76
CA ARG A 23 2.02 -6.41 24.75
C ARG A 23 0.72 -6.46 23.95
N LEU A 24 0.49 -7.52 23.17
CA LEU A 24 -0.66 -7.65 22.29
C LEU A 24 -1.62 -8.73 22.80
N ALA A 25 -2.91 -8.42 22.77
CA ALA A 25 -3.96 -9.42 22.97
C ALA A 25 -4.27 -10.12 21.63
N THR A 26 -4.37 -9.36 20.54
CA THR A 26 -4.48 -9.90 19.18
C THR A 26 -3.74 -9.02 18.16
N VAL A 27 -3.42 -9.62 17.01
CA VAL A 27 -2.95 -8.91 15.81
C VAL A 27 -3.83 -9.28 14.62
N THR A 28 -4.27 -8.28 13.85
CA THR A 28 -5.10 -8.46 12.65
C THR A 28 -4.44 -7.75 11.46
N PRO A 29 -3.57 -8.46 10.72
CA PRO A 29 -2.98 -7.97 9.49
C PRO A 29 -3.93 -8.15 8.30
N LEU A 30 -4.09 -7.10 7.51
CA LEU A 30 -4.92 -7.06 6.31
C LEU A 30 -4.06 -6.81 5.06
N SER A 31 -4.40 -7.49 3.97
CA SER A 31 -3.73 -7.42 2.66
C SER A 31 -2.30 -7.99 2.59
N VAL A 32 -1.64 -8.27 3.73
CA VAL A 32 -0.28 -8.82 3.78
C VAL A 32 -0.25 -10.15 4.52
N PRO A 33 0.23 -11.25 3.89
CA PRO A 33 0.34 -12.55 4.53
C PRO A 33 1.44 -12.57 5.59
N HIS A 34 1.49 -13.66 6.38
CA HIS A 34 2.58 -13.88 7.34
C HIS A 34 3.96 -13.81 6.64
N PRO A 35 4.98 -13.12 7.21
CA PRO A 35 6.26 -12.89 6.53
C PRO A 35 6.96 -14.18 6.08
N GLY A 36 6.95 -15.24 6.90
CA GLY A 36 7.54 -16.52 6.54
C GLY A 36 6.83 -17.25 5.38
N ALA A 37 5.50 -17.08 5.27
CA ALA A 37 4.75 -17.63 4.14
C ALA A 37 5.04 -16.84 2.86
N PHE A 38 5.18 -15.51 2.98
CA PHE A 38 5.54 -14.64 1.88
C PHE A 38 6.92 -14.96 1.32
N THR A 39 7.95 -15.02 2.17
CA THR A 39 9.33 -15.30 1.72
C THR A 39 9.46 -16.66 1.05
N ARG A 40 8.75 -17.68 1.55
CA ARG A 40 8.64 -18.98 0.87
C ARG A 40 7.99 -18.83 -0.50
N ALA A 41 6.84 -18.16 -0.58
CA ALA A 41 6.11 -17.98 -1.83
C ALA A 41 6.90 -17.20 -2.90
N LEU A 42 7.82 -16.32 -2.51
CA LEU A 42 8.69 -15.59 -3.44
C LEU A 42 9.54 -16.52 -4.31
N VAL A 43 9.97 -17.67 -3.79
CA VAL A 43 10.82 -18.63 -4.50
C VAL A 43 10.09 -19.88 -4.95
N THR A 44 8.95 -20.21 -4.34
CA THR A 44 8.19 -21.43 -4.65
C THR A 44 6.95 -21.21 -5.52
N SER A 45 6.66 -19.98 -5.92
CA SER A 45 5.44 -19.64 -6.69
C SER A 45 5.68 -18.46 -7.63
N ARG A 46 4.66 -18.09 -8.40
CA ARG A 46 4.63 -16.89 -9.24
C ARG A 46 4.59 -15.59 -8.43
N GLN A 47 4.55 -15.68 -7.10
CA GLN A 47 4.43 -14.51 -6.23
C GLN A 47 5.61 -13.55 -6.34
N GLY A 48 6.83 -14.07 -6.57
CA GLY A 48 8.00 -13.24 -6.87
C GLY A 48 7.80 -12.40 -8.13
N LEU A 49 7.25 -12.99 -9.19
CA LEU A 49 6.93 -12.29 -10.43
C LEU A 49 5.80 -11.27 -10.21
N ALA A 50 4.76 -11.61 -9.46
CA ALA A 50 3.68 -10.67 -9.14
C ALA A 50 4.15 -9.49 -8.27
N SER A 51 5.19 -9.70 -7.46
CA SER A 51 5.74 -8.72 -6.50
C SER A 51 6.97 -7.97 -7.03
N TRP A 52 7.32 -8.11 -8.31
CA TRP A 52 8.50 -7.50 -8.92
C TRP A 52 8.59 -5.98 -8.68
N TYR A 53 7.44 -5.32 -8.64
CA TYR A 53 7.33 -3.87 -8.46
C TYR A 53 7.92 -3.42 -7.11
N MET A 54 7.88 -4.27 -6.08
CA MET A 54 8.44 -3.93 -4.76
C MET A 54 9.95 -3.69 -4.83
N LEU A 55 10.67 -4.47 -5.66
CA LEU A 55 12.09 -4.27 -5.93
C LEU A 55 12.34 -3.08 -6.84
N PHE A 56 11.49 -2.89 -7.86
CA PHE A 56 11.60 -1.76 -8.78
C PHE A 56 11.64 -0.42 -8.03
N PHE A 57 10.82 -0.25 -7.00
CA PHE A 57 10.78 0.98 -6.20
C PHE A 57 11.96 1.15 -5.23
N GLN A 58 12.86 0.16 -5.09
CA GLN A 58 14.12 0.29 -4.32
C GLN A 58 15.29 0.78 -5.19
N LEU A 59 15.14 0.80 -6.52
CA LEU A 59 16.21 1.21 -7.42
C LEU A 59 16.42 2.73 -7.36
N PRO A 60 17.65 3.22 -7.18
CA PRO A 60 17.91 4.65 -7.05
C PRO A 60 17.60 5.38 -8.37
N TRP A 61 16.93 6.54 -8.27
CA TRP A 61 16.61 7.47 -9.35
C TRP A 61 15.67 6.95 -10.46
N LEU A 62 15.52 5.63 -10.61
CA LEU A 62 14.74 5.02 -11.69
C LEU A 62 13.24 5.28 -11.55
N PRO A 63 12.59 5.05 -10.40
CA PRO A 63 11.19 5.39 -10.20
C PRO A 63 10.94 6.89 -10.39
N GLU A 64 11.80 7.74 -9.81
CA GLU A 64 11.68 9.20 -9.92
C GLU A 64 11.76 9.62 -11.39
N ARG A 65 12.74 9.12 -12.14
CA ARG A 65 12.89 9.47 -13.56
C ARG A 65 11.72 8.97 -14.39
N LEU A 66 11.15 7.80 -14.05
CA LEU A 66 10.00 7.23 -14.74
C LEU A 66 8.70 8.04 -14.50
N PHE A 67 8.47 8.48 -13.26
CA PHE A 67 7.21 9.14 -12.87
C PHE A 67 7.26 10.67 -12.92
N LEU A 68 8.41 11.27 -12.62
CA LEU A 68 8.64 12.72 -12.66
C LEU A 68 9.09 13.23 -14.03
N GLY A 69 9.72 12.38 -14.84
CA GLY A 69 10.31 12.75 -16.13
C GLY A 69 11.56 13.62 -15.99
N ALA A 70 12.31 13.83 -17.09
CA ALA A 70 13.58 14.57 -17.09
C ALA A 70 13.47 16.03 -16.58
N GLY A 71 12.28 16.62 -16.63
CA GLY A 71 12.02 17.97 -16.11
C GLY A 71 11.44 18.02 -14.69
N GLY A 72 11.27 16.88 -14.00
CA GLY A 72 10.77 16.84 -12.61
C GLY A 72 9.29 17.21 -12.43
N ARG A 73 8.54 17.47 -13.50
CA ARG A 73 7.17 18.04 -13.46
C ARG A 73 6.06 17.04 -13.10
N ALA A 74 6.41 15.81 -12.69
CA ALA A 74 5.43 14.79 -12.30
C ALA A 74 4.34 14.50 -13.34
N ALA A 75 4.58 14.75 -14.64
CA ALA A 75 3.54 14.71 -15.67
C ALA A 75 2.93 13.31 -15.93
N ARG A 76 3.64 12.25 -15.55
CA ARG A 76 3.12 10.87 -15.60
C ARG A 76 2.41 10.51 -14.29
N LEU A 77 2.99 10.88 -13.15
CA LEU A 77 2.36 10.72 -11.84
C LEU A 77 1.02 11.47 -11.75
N SER A 78 0.95 12.71 -12.24
CA SER A 78 -0.28 13.52 -12.22
C SER A 78 -1.40 12.98 -13.10
N ARG A 79 -1.08 12.15 -14.10
CA ARG A 79 -2.08 11.42 -14.88
C ARG A 79 -2.62 10.21 -14.12
N VAL A 80 -1.76 9.50 -13.39
CA VAL A 80 -2.14 8.33 -12.58
C VAL A 80 -2.93 8.75 -11.34
N CYS A 81 -2.49 9.81 -10.67
CA CYS A 81 -3.12 10.33 -9.45
C CYS A 81 -4.17 11.41 -9.73
N ARG A 82 -4.56 11.61 -11.00
CA ARG A 82 -5.64 12.53 -11.32
C ARG A 82 -6.90 11.95 -10.68
N PRO A 83 -7.61 12.69 -9.81
CA PRO A 83 -8.85 12.20 -9.27
C PRO A 83 -9.77 11.86 -10.45
N ALA A 84 -10.34 10.66 -10.47
CA ALA A 84 -11.56 10.41 -11.20
C ALA A 84 -12.65 11.20 -10.45
N ALA A 85 -12.65 12.53 -10.61
CA ALA A 85 -13.65 13.38 -10.03
C ALA A 85 -14.97 13.02 -10.70
N ARG A 86 -15.73 12.12 -10.09
CA ARG A 86 -17.16 12.10 -10.31
C ARG A 86 -17.67 13.45 -9.80
N PRO A 87 -18.38 14.24 -10.61
CA PRO A 87 -19.08 15.40 -10.11
C PRO A 87 -19.95 14.94 -8.94
N VAL A 88 -19.64 15.38 -7.73
CA VAL A 88 -20.53 15.20 -6.60
C VAL A 88 -21.61 16.26 -6.78
N THR A 89 -22.77 15.85 -7.29
CA THR A 89 -23.95 16.71 -7.30
C THR A 89 -24.31 16.97 -5.84
N PRO A 90 -24.31 18.23 -5.36
CA PRO A 90 -24.75 18.52 -4.00
C PRO A 90 -26.22 18.08 -3.86
N PRO A 91 -26.62 17.51 -2.71
CA PRO A 91 -28.01 17.14 -2.50
C PRO A 91 -28.89 18.39 -2.64
N SER A 92 -29.99 18.28 -3.40
CA SER A 92 -30.99 19.34 -3.51
C SER A 92 -31.61 19.53 -2.12
N VAL A 93 -31.25 20.63 -1.46
CA VAL A 93 -31.93 21.07 -0.24
C VAL A 93 -33.33 21.54 -0.65
N THR A 94 -34.31 20.64 -0.54
CA THR A 94 -35.71 21.03 -0.49
C THR A 94 -35.93 21.78 0.81
N ARG A 95 -36.04 23.11 0.74
CA ARG A 95 -36.66 23.87 1.84
C ARG A 95 -38.12 23.42 1.89
N GLY A 96 -38.47 22.70 2.95
CA GLY A 96 -39.86 22.42 3.29
C GLY A 96 -40.63 23.71 3.59
N PRO A 97 -41.97 23.63 3.59
CA PRO A 97 -42.88 24.78 3.71
C PRO A 97 -42.73 25.55 5.02
#